data_AF-A0A2E7AXI3-F1
#
_entry.id   AF-A0A2E7AXI3-F1
#
_cell.length_a   1.000
_cell.length_b   1.000
_cell.length_c   1.000
_cell.angle_alpha   90.00
_cell.angle_beta   90.00
_cell.angle_gamma   90.00
#
_symmetry.space_group_name_H-M   'P 1'
#
loop_
_entity.id
_entity.type
_entity.pdbx_description
1 polymer ?
#
loop_
_entity_poly.entity_id
_entity_poly.type
_entity_poly.pdbx_seq_one_letter_code
_entity_poly.pdbx_strand_id
1 'polypeptide(L)'
;MFMCGMTLRRGAPFEADFVGSLIHGRTSGSFQSWRPKEDMQRDVFLGIFIGWLSWLFDPGLIAQGVGAAILNGGMGILLGILLLFANVLVAGLTILILRFIASWGGPFSNIFGRVGADTFARFMGLVLLPISLWATINGILTLMSIGVF
;
A
#
# COMPACT_ATOMS: atom_id res chain seq x y z
N MET A 1 0.08 7.28 -10.79
CA MET A 1 0.67 7.04 -12.12
C MET A 1 2.19 7.00 -12.13
N PHE A 2 2.91 8.00 -11.59
CA PHE A 2 4.39 8.01 -11.54
C PHE A 2 4.98 6.73 -10.90
N MET A 3 4.42 6.38 -9.74
CA MET A 3 4.61 5.11 -9.03
C MET A 3 4.51 3.86 -9.92
N CYS A 4 3.35 3.63 -10.56
CA CYS A 4 3.11 2.46 -11.39
C CYS A 4 4.05 2.41 -12.61
N GLY A 5 4.34 3.56 -13.24
CA GLY A 5 5.26 3.63 -14.37
C GLY A 5 6.72 3.31 -13.98
N MET A 6 7.15 3.72 -12.79
CA MET A 6 8.48 3.37 -12.26
C MET A 6 8.55 1.90 -11.85
N THR A 7 7.52 1.35 -11.21
CA THR A 7 7.42 -0.09 -10.90
C THR A 7 7.47 -0.94 -12.17
N LEU A 8 6.84 -0.50 -13.26
CA LEU A 8 6.88 -1.18 -14.56
C LEU A 8 8.30 -1.25 -15.17
N ARG A 9 9.08 -0.17 -15.01
CA ARG A 9 10.43 -0.05 -15.59
C ARG A 9 11.53 -0.66 -14.73
N ARG A 10 11.44 -0.52 -13.40
CA ARG A 10 12.50 -0.94 -12.46
C ARG A 10 12.20 -2.24 -11.72
N GLY A 11 10.95 -2.71 -11.72
CA GLY A 11 10.54 -3.86 -10.91
C GLY A 11 10.35 -3.54 -9.42
N ALA A 12 10.63 -2.31 -8.96
CA ALA A 12 10.30 -1.85 -7.62
C ALA A 12 9.90 -0.36 -7.66
N PRO A 13 8.88 0.05 -6.88
CA PRO A 13 8.53 1.45 -6.78
C PRO A 13 9.49 2.22 -5.87
N PHE A 14 9.97 3.38 -6.33
CA PHE A 14 10.91 4.21 -5.59
C PHE A 14 10.43 4.60 -4.19
N GLU A 15 9.15 4.96 -4.01
CA GLU A 15 8.68 5.35 -2.67
C GLU A 15 8.55 4.13 -1.72
N ALA A 16 8.36 2.90 -2.22
CA ALA A 16 8.41 1.70 -1.38
C ALA A 16 9.85 1.40 -0.93
N ASP A 17 10.82 1.57 -1.82
CA ASP A 17 12.23 1.43 -1.51
C ASP A 17 12.70 2.47 -0.48
N PHE A 18 12.24 3.71 -0.64
CA PHE A 18 12.54 4.81 0.27
C PHE A 18 11.94 4.55 1.65
N VAL A 19 10.64 4.27 1.73
CA VAL A 19 9.96 3.99 3.01
C VAL A 19 10.55 2.76 3.69
N GLY A 20 10.82 1.68 2.94
CA GLY A 20 11.48 0.49 3.48
C GLY A 20 12.88 0.77 4.03
N SER A 21 13.67 1.60 3.33
CA SER A 21 14.99 2.01 3.82
C SER A 21 14.92 2.88 5.07
N LEU A 22 13.91 3.73 5.17
CA LEU A 22 13.71 4.66 6.27
C LEU A 22 13.22 3.94 7.53
N ILE A 23 12.33 2.96 7.37
CA ILE A 23 11.91 2.06 8.45
C ILE A 23 13.11 1.23 8.91
N HIS A 24 13.81 0.55 7.99
CA HIS A 24 14.96 -0.28 8.32
C HIS A 24 16.03 0.50 9.08
N GLY A 25 16.36 1.73 8.65
CA GLY A 25 17.34 2.60 9.30
C GLY A 25 16.95 3.09 10.70
N ARG A 26 15.67 3.04 11.07
CA ARG A 26 15.19 3.40 12.42
C ARG A 26 14.99 2.22 13.35
N THR A 27 15.09 0.98 12.85
CA THR A 27 14.98 -0.21 13.69
C THR A 27 16.30 -0.55 14.37
N SER A 28 16.26 -1.33 15.46
CA SER A 28 17.45 -1.75 16.20
C SER A 28 18.42 -2.56 15.33
N GLY A 29 19.72 -2.49 15.66
CA GLY A 29 20.76 -3.24 14.94
C GLY A 29 20.53 -4.76 14.92
N SER A 30 19.91 -5.31 15.96
CA SER A 30 19.50 -6.73 16.01
C SER A 30 18.48 -7.05 14.91
N PHE A 31 17.45 -6.22 14.75
CA PHE A 31 16.46 -6.41 13.69
C PHE A 31 17.06 -6.22 12.29
N GLN A 32 17.96 -5.25 12.12
CA GLN A 32 18.64 -5.02 10.84
C GLN A 32 19.51 -6.22 10.43
N SER A 33 20.19 -6.85 11.39
CA SER A 33 21.00 -8.05 11.13
C SER A 33 20.16 -9.28 10.77
N TRP A 34 18.95 -9.39 11.32
CA TRP A 34 18.06 -10.50 11.07
C TRP A 34 17.29 -10.36 9.75
N ARG A 35 16.96 -9.13 9.31
CA ARG A 35 16.19 -8.90 8.08
C ARG A 35 16.90 -7.91 7.15
N PRO A 36 17.42 -8.37 6.00
CA PRO A 36 18.06 -7.51 5.01
C PRO A 36 17.16 -6.36 4.55
N LYS A 37 17.79 -5.29 4.06
CA LYS A 37 17.09 -4.10 3.56
C LYS A 37 16.15 -4.43 2.40
N GLU A 38 16.57 -5.29 1.48
CA GLU A 38 15.79 -5.67 0.30
C GLU A 38 14.49 -6.38 0.71
N ASP A 39 14.55 -7.24 1.73
CA ASP A 39 13.39 -7.93 2.26
C ASP A 39 12.40 -6.95 2.92
N MET A 40 12.89 -5.94 3.64
CA MET A 40 12.03 -4.87 4.18
C MET A 40 11.36 -4.05 3.06
N GLN A 41 12.08 -3.71 2.00
CA GLN A 41 11.52 -2.97 0.86
C GLN A 41 10.43 -3.77 0.15
N ARG A 42 10.63 -5.08 -0.01
CA ARG A 42 9.61 -5.98 -0.56
C ARG A 42 8.38 -6.10 0.34
N ASP A 43 8.56 -6.10 1.65
CA ASP A 43 7.46 -6.11 2.62
C ASP A 43 6.60 -4.83 2.51
N VAL A 44 7.25 -3.67 2.42
CA VAL A 44 6.57 -2.38 2.22
C VAL A 44 5.85 -2.33 0.88
N PHE A 45 6.47 -2.83 -0.20
CA PHE A 45 5.84 -2.91 -1.50
C PHE A 45 4.57 -3.78 -1.49
N LEU A 46 4.65 -4.97 -0.89
CA LEU A 46 3.49 -5.85 -0.71
C LEU A 46 2.40 -5.17 0.13
N GLY A 47 2.78 -4.43 1.17
CA GLY A 47 1.85 -3.67 2.00
C GLY A 47 1.10 -2.59 1.22
N ILE A 48 1.82 -1.79 0.44
CA ILE A 48 1.24 -0.78 -0.46
C ILE A 48 0.29 -1.45 -1.46
N PHE A 49 0.69 -2.60 -2.02
CA PHE A 49 -0.14 -3.33 -2.98
C PHE A 49 -1.45 -3.85 -2.36
N ILE A 50 -1.39 -4.49 -1.19
CA ILE A 50 -2.60 -4.94 -0.50
C ILE A 50 -3.47 -3.74 -0.13
N GLY A 51 -2.88 -2.61 0.27
CA GLY A 51 -3.63 -1.37 0.49
C GLY A 51 -4.44 -0.94 -0.74
N TRP A 52 -3.84 -1.00 -1.94
CA TRP A 52 -4.55 -0.73 -3.19
C TRP A 52 -5.67 -1.74 -3.49
N LEU A 53 -5.45 -3.04 -3.23
CA LEU A 53 -6.49 -4.05 -3.39
C LEU A 53 -7.64 -3.88 -2.40
N SER A 54 -7.35 -3.57 -1.14
CA SER A 54 -8.36 -3.30 -0.13
C SER A 54 -9.21 -2.08 -0.52
N TRP A 55 -8.57 -1.03 -1.05
CA TRP A 55 -9.30 0.12 -1.59
C TRP A 55 -10.15 -0.22 -2.81
N LEU A 56 -9.70 -1.11 -3.70
CA LEU A 56 -10.50 -1.58 -4.83
C LEU A 56 -11.71 -2.41 -4.40
N PHE A 57 -11.55 -3.19 -3.34
CA PHE A 57 -12.62 -4.03 -2.81
C PHE A 57 -13.74 -3.19 -2.22
N ASP A 58 -13.39 -2.15 -1.44
CA ASP A 58 -14.35 -1.16 -0.95
C ASP A 58 -13.72 0.24 -0.97
N PRO A 59 -13.93 1.02 -2.04
CA PRO A 59 -13.38 2.37 -2.13
C PRO A 59 -14.06 3.35 -1.16
N GLY A 60 -15.25 2.98 -0.65
CA GLY A 60 -16.00 3.75 0.32
C GLY A 60 -15.43 3.67 1.73
N LEU A 61 -14.59 2.67 2.04
CA LEU A 61 -14.19 2.36 3.41
C LEU A 61 -13.42 3.52 4.08
N ILE A 62 -12.46 4.11 3.36
CA ILE A 62 -11.72 5.29 3.85
C ILE A 62 -12.54 6.57 3.67
N ALA A 63 -13.25 6.73 2.55
CA ALA A 63 -14.01 7.95 2.27
C ALA A 63 -15.19 8.15 3.25
N GLN A 64 -15.91 7.09 3.59
CA GLN A 64 -17.00 7.12 4.57
C GLN A 64 -16.47 7.19 6.00
N GLY A 65 -15.43 6.43 6.35
CA GLY A 65 -14.90 6.43 7.71
C GLY A 65 -14.18 7.73 8.08
N VAL A 66 -13.26 8.18 7.23
CA VAL A 66 -12.41 9.35 7.50
C VAL A 66 -13.05 10.62 6.95
N GLY A 67 -13.55 10.59 5.72
CA GLY A 67 -14.13 11.77 5.06
C GLY A 67 -15.38 12.29 5.77
N ALA A 68 -16.31 11.40 6.18
CA ALA A 68 -17.50 11.82 6.92
C ALA A 68 -17.16 12.39 8.30
N ALA A 69 -16.11 11.86 8.96
CA ALA A 69 -15.63 12.40 10.23
C ALA A 69 -15.06 13.81 10.07
N ILE A 70 -14.24 14.04 9.04
CA ILE A 70 -13.64 15.36 8.75
C ILE A 70 -14.72 16.41 8.43
N LEU A 71 -15.76 16.03 7.70
CA LEU A 71 -16.86 16.93 7.31
C LEU A 71 -17.75 17.35 8.49
N ASN A 72 -17.65 16.68 9.65
CA ASN A 72 -18.47 16.95 10.84
C ASN A 72 -17.98 18.14 11.70
N GLY A 73 -17.02 18.93 11.22
CA GLY A 73 -16.54 20.17 11.86
C GLY A 73 -15.14 20.06 12.49
N GLY A 74 -14.74 21.07 13.28
CA GLY A 74 -13.36 21.22 13.76
C GLY A 74 -12.81 20.05 14.60
N MET A 75 -13.63 19.47 15.49
CA MET A 75 -13.28 18.25 16.24
C MET A 75 -13.25 17.01 15.33
N GLY A 76 -14.06 17.02 14.26
CA GLY A 76 -14.13 15.97 13.26
C GLY A 76 -12.84 15.79 12.48
N ILE A 77 -12.04 16.84 12.30
CA ILE A 77 -10.71 16.77 11.66
C ILE A 77 -9.76 15.89 12.50
N LEU A 78 -9.68 16.14 13.81
CA LEU A 78 -8.86 15.35 14.73
C LEU A 78 -9.29 13.89 14.75
N LEU A 79 -10.60 13.66 14.81
CA LEU A 79 -11.20 12.33 14.82
C LEU A 79 -10.97 11.59 13.49
N GLY A 80 -11.05 12.30 12.37
CA GLY A 80 -10.75 11.77 11.04
C GLY A 80 -9.29 11.35 10.90
N ILE A 81 -8.34 12.16 11.38
CA ILE A 81 -6.91 11.79 11.39
C ILE A 81 -6.69 10.54 12.25
N LEU A 82 -7.30 10.47 13.43
CA LEU A 82 -7.21 9.29 14.30
C LEU A 82 -7.78 8.04 13.62
N LEU A 83 -8.93 8.15 12.97
CA LEU A 83 -9.56 7.07 12.20
C LEU A 83 -8.70 6.63 11.02
N LEU A 84 -8.00 7.55 10.36
CA LEU A 84 -7.06 7.23 9.29
C LEU A 84 -5.91 6.36 9.83
N PHE A 85 -5.30 6.75 10.96
CA PHE A 85 -4.26 5.94 11.61
C PHE A 85 -4.77 4.58 12.05
N ALA A 86 -5.98 4.52 12.62
CA ALA A 86 -6.62 3.25 13.00
C ALA A 86 -6.81 2.33 11.78
N ASN A 87 -7.26 2.87 10.65
CA ASN A 87 -7.39 2.11 9.40
C ASN A 87 -6.04 1.57 8.92
N VAL A 88 -4.98 2.38 8.95
CA VAL A 88 -3.62 1.93 8.59
C VAL A 88 -3.14 0.80 9.50
N LEU A 89 -3.40 0.91 10.81
CA LEU A 89 -3.04 -0.13 11.78
C LEU A 89 -3.81 -1.43 11.54
N VAL A 90 -5.12 -1.36 11.33
CA VAL A 90 -5.95 -2.54 11.05
C VAL A 90 -5.51 -3.21 9.75
N ALA A 91 -5.28 -2.44 8.68
CA ALA A 91 -4.77 -2.96 7.42
C ALA A 91 -3.41 -3.66 7.61
N GLY A 92 -2.49 -3.04 8.36
CA GLY A 92 -1.20 -3.65 8.71
C GLY A 92 -1.35 -4.97 9.49
N LEU A 93 -2.29 -5.02 10.44
CA LEU A 93 -2.58 -6.22 11.23
C LEU A 93 -3.16 -7.34 10.35
N THR A 94 -4.09 -7.01 9.45
CA THR A 94 -4.66 -7.96 8.49
C THR A 94 -3.56 -8.57 7.62
N ILE A 95 -2.62 -7.76 7.13
CA ILE A 95 -1.49 -8.25 6.33
C ILE A 95 -0.59 -9.16 7.16
N LEU A 96 -0.35 -8.82 8.43
CA LEU A 96 0.43 -9.67 9.33
C LEU A 96 -0.24 -11.04 9.52
N ILE A 97 -1.56 -11.08 9.66
CA ILE A 97 -2.33 -12.32 9.75
C ILE A 97 -2.25 -13.10 8.43
N LEU A 98 -2.41 -12.45 7.28
CA LEU A 98 -2.28 -13.10 5.97
C LEU A 98 -0.88 -13.70 5.78
N ARG A 99 0.17 -12.99 6.22
CA ARG A 99 1.54 -13.51 6.23
C ARG A 99 1.73 -14.69 7.16
N PHE A 100 1.12 -14.62 8.35
CA PHE A 100 1.15 -15.72 9.29
C PHE A 100 0.51 -16.98 8.69
N ILE A 101 -0.65 -16.85 8.04
CA ILE A 101 -1.31 -17.95 7.33
C ILE A 101 -0.45 -18.43 6.16
N ALA A 102 0.13 -17.52 5.37
CA ALA A 102 0.99 -17.88 4.25
C ALA A 102 2.28 -18.60 4.68
N SER A 103 2.76 -18.36 5.91
CA SER A 103 3.94 -19.04 6.48
C SER A 103 3.70 -20.54 6.70
N TRP A 104 2.45 -20.97 6.84
CA TRP A 104 2.09 -22.40 6.91
C TRP A 104 2.32 -23.14 5.59
N GLY A 105 2.42 -22.41 4.47
CA GLY A 105 2.68 -22.97 3.13
C GLY A 105 4.11 -23.50 2.92
N GLY A 106 5.02 -23.33 3.88
CA GLY A 106 6.33 -23.99 3.88
C GLY A 106 7.20 -23.71 2.62
N PRO A 107 7.92 -24.72 2.08
CA PRO A 107 8.93 -24.55 1.01
C PRO A 107 8.42 -23.90 -0.28
N PHE A 108 7.14 -24.11 -0.63
CA PHE A 108 6.53 -23.54 -1.84
C PHE A 108 6.46 -22.01 -1.78
N SER A 109 6.21 -21.44 -0.60
CA SER A 109 6.20 -19.98 -0.37
C SER A 109 7.58 -19.36 -0.60
N ASN A 110 8.65 -20.06 -0.22
CA ASN A 110 10.04 -19.61 -0.42
C ASN A 110 10.47 -19.63 -1.88
N ILE A 111 10.02 -20.61 -2.67
CA ILE A 111 10.37 -20.74 -4.09
C ILE A 111 9.65 -19.66 -4.90
N PHE A 112 8.34 -19.47 -4.69
CA PHE A 112 7.58 -18.38 -5.31
C PHE A 112 8.12 -17.00 -4.88
N GLY A 113 8.56 -16.88 -3.62
CA GLY A 113 9.18 -15.67 -3.09
C GLY A 113 10.53 -15.31 -3.73
N ARG A 114 11.34 -16.29 -4.15
CA ARG A 114 12.65 -16.03 -4.79
C ARG A 114 12.56 -15.87 -6.31
N VAL A 115 11.78 -16.73 -6.98
CA VAL A 115 11.72 -16.78 -8.45
C VAL A 115 10.70 -15.78 -9.01
N GLY A 116 9.64 -15.49 -8.25
CA GLY A 116 8.53 -14.65 -8.70
C GLY A 116 8.66 -13.18 -8.34
N ALA A 117 9.64 -12.78 -7.53
CA ALA A 117 9.73 -11.44 -6.93
C ALA A 117 9.62 -10.29 -7.94
N ASP A 118 10.52 -10.26 -8.90
CA ASP A 118 10.64 -9.17 -9.88
C ASP A 118 9.54 -9.23 -10.93
N THR A 119 9.19 -10.45 -11.35
CA THR A 119 8.09 -10.68 -12.31
C THR A 119 6.75 -10.29 -11.71
N PHE A 120 6.50 -10.65 -10.45
CA PHE A 120 5.32 -10.25 -9.69
C PHE A 120 5.28 -8.74 -9.59
N ALA A 121 6.35 -8.08 -9.16
CA ALA A 121 6.35 -6.64 -9.02
C ALA A 121 6.09 -5.89 -10.35
N ARG A 122 6.66 -6.37 -11.47
CA ARG A 122 6.35 -5.84 -12.82
C ARG A 122 4.89 -6.07 -13.20
N PHE A 123 4.36 -7.27 -12.95
CA PHE A 123 2.95 -7.59 -13.20
C PHE A 123 2.02 -6.70 -12.35
N MET A 124 2.38 -6.45 -11.08
CA MET A 124 1.62 -5.57 -10.20
C MET A 124 1.63 -4.13 -10.69
N GLY A 125 2.78 -3.65 -11.18
CA GLY A 125 2.88 -2.34 -11.83
C GLY A 125 1.95 -2.23 -13.02
N LEU A 126 1.82 -3.30 -13.82
CA LEU A 126 0.96 -3.36 -15.00
C LEU A 126 -0.52 -3.38 -14.64
N VAL A 127 -0.91 -4.11 -13.59
CA VAL A 127 -2.30 -4.16 -13.10
C VAL A 127 -2.72 -2.83 -12.47
N LEU A 128 -1.86 -2.20 -11.68
CA LEU A 128 -2.17 -0.94 -11.01
C LEU A 128 -2.21 0.25 -11.96
N LEU A 129 -1.51 0.19 -13.11
CA LEU A 129 -1.45 1.29 -14.07
C LEU A 129 -2.83 1.70 -14.61
N PRO A 130 -3.63 0.82 -15.24
CA PRO A 130 -4.96 1.15 -15.76
C PRO A 130 -5.93 1.53 -14.64
N ILE A 131 -5.81 0.91 -13.46
CA ILE A 131 -6.63 1.22 -12.29
C ILE A 131 -6.36 2.65 -11.82
N SER A 132 -5.09 3.02 -11.69
CA SER A 132 -4.69 4.36 -11.29
C SER A 132 -5.12 5.41 -12.32
N LEU A 133 -5.10 5.06 -13.61
CA LEU A 133 -5.58 5.91 -14.69
C LEU A 133 -7.09 6.14 -14.57
N TRP A 134 -7.86 5.06 -14.43
CA TRP A 134 -9.31 5.12 -14.25
C TRP A 134 -9.72 5.92 -13.01
N ALA A 135 -9.06 5.69 -11.86
CA ALA A 135 -9.33 6.42 -10.62
C ALA A 135 -9.02 7.92 -10.76
N THR A 136 -7.93 8.27 -11.46
CA THR A 136 -7.57 9.67 -11.72
C THR A 136 -8.61 10.35 -12.60
N ILE A 137 -9.04 9.69 -13.69
CA ILE A 137 -10.05 10.22 -14.60
C ILE A 137 -11.38 10.44 -13.87
N ASN A 138 -11.84 9.45 -13.08
CA ASN A 138 -13.06 9.62 -12.29
C ASN A 138 -12.94 10.76 -11.30
N GLY A 139 -11.82 10.88 -10.58
CA GLY A 139 -11.59 11.99 -9.66
C GLY A 139 -11.69 13.36 -10.34
N ILE A 140 -11.11 13.51 -11.54
CA ILE A 140 -11.19 14.74 -12.32
C ILE A 140 -12.64 15.01 -12.75
N LEU A 141 -13.33 14.02 -13.31
CA LEU A 141 -14.73 14.16 -13.74
C LEU A 141 -15.66 14.53 -12.56
N THR A 142 -15.43 13.94 -11.40
CA THR A 142 -16.16 14.28 -10.17
C THR A 142 -15.88 15.72 -9.77
N LEU A 143 -14.62 16.18 -9.75
CA LEU A 143 -14.30 17.58 -9.44
C LEU A 143 -14.96 18.56 -10.43
N MET A 144 -15.01 18.22 -11.72
CA MET A 144 -15.73 19.01 -12.74
C MET A 144 -17.24 19.03 -12.49
N SER A 145 -17.84 17.90 -12.06
CA SER A 145 -19.28 17.83 -11.77
C SER A 145 -19.71 18.64 -10.54
N ILE A 146 -18.80 18.87 -9.59
CA ILE A 146 -19.07 19.65 -8.37
C ILE A 146 -18.70 21.14 -8.58
N GLY A 147 -18.23 21.53 -9.77
CA GLY A 147 -17.96 22.93 -10.14
C GLY A 147 -16.71 23.52 -9.48
N VAL A 148 -15.75 22.68 -9.09
CA VAL A 148 -14.47 23.13 -8.50
C VAL A 148 -13.51 23.67 -9.60
N PHE A 149 -13.82 23.41 -10.87
CA PHE A 149 -13.16 23.96 -12.06
C PHE A 149 -14.21 24.44 -13.08
#